data_AF-A0A971T5W2-F1
#
_entry.id   AF-A0A971T5W2-F1
#
_cell.length_a   1.000
_cell.length_b   1.000
_cell.length_c   1.000
_cell.angle_alpha   90.00
_cell.angle_beta   90.00
_cell.angle_gamma   90.00
#
_symmetry.space_group_name_H-M   'P 1'
#
loop_
_entity.id
_entity.type
_entity.pdbx_description
1 polymer ?
#
loop_
_entity_poly.entity_id
_entity_poly.type
_entity_poly.pdbx_seq_one_letter_code
_entity_poly.pdbx_strand_id
1 'polypeptide(L)'
;MIQQLLFISLLAIALIILTLLTINWTQPLNPNIRPDRRRFAFESAPELFRYVEPELYLSANSIKLTRTSPTQVTAFWRLSREHWRDRGKNTAELIKEGRVFLRLYRSADLLEIKDIHINSPKGSLSVELGEMESCCASLGVKEDGRFTPWLFSNTIAGSKSMEYREYRQI
;
A
#
# COMPACT_ATOMS: atom_id res chain seq x y z
N MET A 1 11.91 -1.27 57.77
CA MET A 1 11.09 -0.22 57.15
C MET A 1 11.94 0.84 56.42
N ILE A 2 12.91 1.48 57.07
CA ILE A 2 13.78 2.52 56.45
C ILE A 2 14.57 2.00 55.25
N GLN A 3 15.13 0.78 55.33
CA GLN A 3 15.88 0.17 54.23
C GLN A 3 15.03 -0.09 52.97
N GLN A 4 13.76 -0.44 53.13
CA GLN A 4 12.83 -0.64 52.02
C GLN A 4 12.46 0.68 51.34
N LEU A 5 12.27 1.74 52.14
CA LEU A 5 12.00 3.09 51.63
C LEU A 5 13.18 3.66 50.82
N LEU A 6 14.42 3.44 51.28
CA LEU A 6 15.61 3.85 50.55
C LEU A 6 15.76 3.13 49.20
N PHE A 7 15.46 1.83 49.16
CA PHE A 7 15.52 1.05 47.92
C PHE A 7 14.50 1.54 46.89
N ILE A 8 13.25 1.78 47.31
CA ILE A 8 12.19 2.29 46.43
C ILE A 8 12.54 3.70 45.91
N SER A 9 13.07 4.56 46.78
CA SER A 9 13.52 5.90 46.40
C SER A 9 14.64 5.87 45.35
N LEU A 10 15.65 5.01 45.55
CA LEU A 10 16.75 4.83 44.60
C LEU A 10 16.24 4.35 43.23
N LEU A 11 15.32 3.38 43.23
CA LEU A 11 14.72 2.85 42.00
C LEU A 11 13.95 3.94 41.24
N ALA A 12 13.18 4.77 41.95
CA ALA A 12 12.43 5.86 41.35
C ALA A 12 13.36 6.91 40.70
N ILE A 13 14.46 7.26 41.37
CA ILE A 13 15.46 8.19 40.82
C ILE A 13 16.12 7.61 39.57
N ALA A 14 16.50 6.33 39.59
CA ALA A 14 17.08 5.66 38.43
C ALA A 14 16.11 5.65 37.23
N LEU A 15 14.82 5.42 37.49
CA LEU A 15 13.78 5.45 36.45
C LEU A 15 13.63 6.86 35.86
N ILE A 16 13.63 7.89 36.69
CA ILE A 16 13.54 9.30 36.25
C ILE A 16 14.76 9.69 35.41
N ILE A 17 15.95 9.27 35.80
CA ILE A 17 17.17 9.53 35.01
C ILE A 17 17.08 8.85 33.64
N LEU A 18 16.58 7.62 33.60
CA LEU A 18 16.43 6.87 32.35
C LEU A 18 15.39 7.50 31.42
N THR A 19 14.26 7.98 31.95
CA THR A 19 13.25 8.68 31.14
C THR A 19 13.75 10.05 30.64
N LEU A 20 14.50 10.77 31.46
CA LEU A 20 15.13 12.03 31.03
C LEU A 20 16.19 11.79 29.94
N LEU A 21 16.96 10.71 30.05
CA LEU A 21 17.93 10.31 29.03
C LEU A 21 17.24 9.97 27.70
N THR A 22 16.16 9.17 27.72
CA THR A 22 15.45 8.81 26.47
C THR A 22 14.80 10.02 25.81
N ILE A 23 14.21 10.93 26.59
CA ILE A 23 13.64 12.17 26.05
C ILE A 23 14.74 13.07 25.45
N ASN A 24 15.91 13.17 26.10
CA ASN A 24 16.99 14.01 25.59
C ASN A 24 17.67 13.43 24.35
N TRP A 25 17.74 12.10 24.24
CA TRP A 25 18.30 11.42 23.08
C TRP A 25 17.35 11.39 21.88
N THR A 26 16.04 11.59 22.10
CA THR A 26 15.03 11.60 21.02
C THR A 26 14.78 12.97 20.43
N GLN A 27 15.60 13.98 20.77
CA GLN A 27 15.55 15.25 20.04
C GLN A 27 15.82 14.97 18.55
N PRO A 28 14.89 15.32 17.65
CA PRO A 28 15.10 15.10 16.23
C PRO A 28 16.31 15.93 15.80
N LEU A 29 17.36 15.22 15.39
CA LEU A 29 18.51 15.81 14.71
C LEU A 29 17.95 16.59 13.52
N ASN A 30 18.07 17.93 13.59
CA ASN A 30 17.74 18.94 12.58
C ASN A 30 17.13 18.40 11.26
N PRO A 31 15.86 18.72 10.92
CA PRO A 31 15.18 18.18 9.73
C PRO A 31 15.83 18.54 8.39
N ASN A 32 16.86 19.39 8.37
CA ASN A 32 17.62 19.74 7.17
C ASN A 32 18.86 18.89 6.90
N ILE A 33 19.21 17.95 7.78
CA ILE A 33 20.37 17.06 7.53
C ILE A 33 19.88 15.87 6.70
N ARG A 34 20.06 15.94 5.38
CA ARG A 34 19.94 14.76 4.51
C ARG A 34 21.02 13.76 4.92
N PRO A 35 20.69 12.51 5.31
CA PRO A 35 21.72 11.52 5.63
C PRO A 35 22.54 11.24 4.37
N ASP A 36 23.87 11.31 4.50
CA ASP A 36 24.80 10.93 3.43
C ASP A 36 24.57 9.45 3.09
N ARG A 37 24.10 9.20 1.88
CA ARG A 37 23.68 7.87 1.38
C ARG A 37 24.81 6.85 1.26
N ARG A 38 26.06 7.19 1.61
CA ARG A 38 27.23 6.39 1.24
C ARG A 38 27.83 5.51 2.31
N ARG A 39 27.35 5.49 3.57
CA ARG A 39 27.98 4.69 4.64
C ARG A 39 27.03 3.99 5.64
N PHE A 40 25.84 3.61 5.20
CA PHE A 40 25.03 2.65 5.94
C PHE A 40 24.83 1.41 5.08
N ALA A 41 25.76 0.45 5.19
CA ALA A 41 25.51 -0.91 4.74
C ALA A 41 24.55 -1.54 5.75
N PHE A 42 23.26 -1.29 5.55
CA PHE A 42 22.21 -1.92 6.34
C PHE A 42 22.19 -3.39 5.94
N GLU A 43 22.70 -4.27 6.81
CA GLU A 43 22.47 -5.71 6.70
C GLU A 43 20.98 -5.95 6.97
N SER A 44 20.17 -5.88 5.92
CA SER A 44 18.75 -6.13 5.99
C SER A 44 18.54 -7.62 6.23
N ALA A 45 18.14 -8.01 7.44
CA ALA A 45 17.66 -9.36 7.75
C ALA A 45 16.47 -9.69 6.82
N PRO A 46 16.63 -10.59 5.82
CA PRO A 46 15.60 -10.82 4.80
C PRO A 46 14.30 -11.36 5.38
N GLU A 47 14.37 -11.95 6.58
CA GLU A 47 13.26 -12.60 7.27
C GLU A 47 12.27 -11.61 7.89
N LEU A 48 12.69 -10.39 8.24
CA LEU A 48 11.80 -9.34 8.75
C LEU A 48 10.93 -8.72 7.63
N PHE A 49 11.36 -8.82 6.38
CA PHE A 49 10.62 -8.30 5.23
C PHE A 49 9.61 -9.28 4.65
N ARG A 50 9.60 -10.54 5.11
CA ARG A 50 8.65 -11.57 4.63
C ARG A 50 7.20 -11.30 5.07
N TYR A 51 7.01 -10.46 6.09
CA TYR A 51 5.70 -10.19 6.70
C TYR A 51 5.26 -8.73 6.58
N VAL A 52 6.10 -7.85 6.04
CA VAL A 52 5.66 -6.52 5.65
C VAL A 52 5.10 -6.68 4.26
N GLU A 53 3.80 -6.95 4.17
CA GLU A 53 3.02 -6.68 2.96
C GLU A 53 3.57 -5.37 2.39
N PRO A 54 4.04 -5.34 1.14
CA PRO A 54 4.70 -4.17 0.61
C PRO A 54 3.73 -3.03 0.85
N GLU A 55 4.10 -2.11 1.74
CA GLU A 55 3.46 -0.82 1.85
C GLU A 55 3.80 -0.15 0.53
N LEU A 56 3.05 -0.55 -0.49
CA LEU A 56 3.13 -0.04 -1.82
C LEU A 56 2.77 1.41 -1.61
N TYR A 57 3.79 2.27 -1.66
CA TYR A 57 3.68 3.71 -1.46
C TYR A 57 2.74 4.24 -2.56
N LEU A 58 1.44 4.08 -2.32
CA LEU A 58 0.39 4.63 -3.16
C LEU A 58 0.28 6.10 -2.78
N SER A 59 0.48 6.94 -3.79
CA SER A 59 0.15 8.35 -3.71
C SER A 59 -1.33 8.52 -3.38
N ALA A 60 -1.68 9.66 -2.79
CA ALA A 60 -3.08 10.01 -2.56
C ALA A 60 -3.84 10.02 -3.89
N ASN A 61 -5.05 9.46 -3.90
CA ASN A 61 -5.92 9.34 -5.09
C ASN A 61 -5.26 8.56 -6.23
N SER A 62 -4.73 7.39 -5.89
CA SER A 62 -4.15 6.50 -6.89
C SER A 62 -4.74 5.10 -6.79
N ILE A 63 -4.65 4.40 -7.90
CA ILE A 63 -4.91 2.98 -8.03
C ILE A 63 -3.73 2.36 -8.79
N LYS A 64 -3.24 1.23 -8.32
CA LYS A 64 -2.12 0.52 -8.95
C LYS A 64 -2.37 -0.98 -8.94
N LEU A 65 -2.13 -1.61 -10.08
CA LEU A 65 -2.09 -3.05 -10.22
C LEU A 65 -0.64 -3.52 -10.09
N THR A 66 -0.44 -4.56 -9.31
CA THR A 66 0.86 -5.23 -9.19
C THR A 66 0.66 -6.72 -9.41
N ARG A 67 1.51 -7.33 -10.24
CA ARG A 67 1.53 -8.78 -10.41
C ARG A 67 2.29 -9.39 -9.23
N THR A 68 1.60 -10.19 -8.43
CA THR A 68 2.16 -10.83 -7.23
C THR A 68 2.64 -12.25 -7.54
N SER A 69 1.97 -12.94 -8.48
CA SER A 69 2.37 -14.24 -9.01
C SER A 69 2.04 -14.32 -10.51
N PRO A 70 2.49 -15.36 -11.25
CA PRO A 70 2.14 -15.52 -12.67
C PRO A 70 0.65 -15.44 -12.95
N THR A 71 -0.17 -15.92 -12.01
CA THR A 71 -1.62 -16.02 -12.12
C THR A 71 -2.39 -15.06 -11.21
N GLN A 72 -1.71 -14.20 -10.45
CA GLN A 72 -2.35 -13.33 -9.47
C GLN A 72 -1.92 -11.87 -9.63
N VAL A 73 -2.91 -11.00 -9.72
CA VAL A 73 -2.74 -9.55 -9.73
C VAL A 73 -3.45 -8.95 -8.54
N THR A 74 -2.77 -8.08 -7.81
CA THR A 74 -3.34 -7.34 -6.70
C THR A 74 -3.57 -5.89 -7.11
N ALA A 75 -4.81 -5.44 -7.02
CA ALA A 75 -5.20 -4.05 -7.14
C ALA A 75 -5.07 -3.37 -5.79
N PHE A 76 -4.36 -2.26 -5.72
CA PHE A 76 -4.25 -1.40 -4.55
C PHE A 76 -4.88 -0.06 -4.86
N TRP A 77 -5.63 0.52 -3.91
CA TRP A 77 -6.19 1.86 -4.05
C TRP A 77 -6.03 2.68 -2.78
N ARG A 78 -5.94 3.99 -2.97
CA ARG A 78 -5.93 4.96 -1.89
C ARG A 78 -6.63 6.24 -2.32
N LEU A 79 -7.75 6.54 -1.68
CA LEU A 79 -8.52 7.76 -1.85
C LEU A 79 -8.28 8.69 -0.65
N SER A 80 -7.87 9.93 -0.91
CA SER A 80 -7.81 10.97 0.12
C SER A 80 -9.20 11.56 0.35
N ARG A 81 -9.50 12.05 1.57
CA ARG A 81 -10.79 12.72 1.84
C ARG A 81 -10.89 14.09 1.16
N GLU A 82 -9.75 14.78 1.03
CA GLU A 82 -9.71 16.18 0.60
C GLU A 82 -9.97 16.36 -0.89
N HIS A 83 -9.40 15.49 -1.74
CA HIS A 83 -9.46 15.66 -3.19
C HIS A 83 -10.87 15.55 -3.79
N TRP A 84 -11.81 14.98 -3.04
CA TRP A 84 -13.16 14.73 -3.54
C TRP A 84 -14.20 15.69 -2.98
N ARG A 85 -13.85 16.43 -1.92
CA ARG A 85 -14.67 17.56 -1.44
C ARG A 85 -14.89 18.59 -2.55
N ASP A 86 -13.89 18.78 -3.40
CA ASP A 86 -13.91 19.72 -4.52
C ASP A 86 -14.83 19.28 -5.68
N ARG A 87 -15.25 18.01 -5.74
CA ARG A 87 -16.27 17.53 -6.69
C ARG A 87 -17.69 17.53 -6.12
N GLY A 88 -17.90 18.18 -4.97
CA GLY A 88 -19.20 18.33 -4.33
C GLY A 88 -19.78 17.04 -3.74
N LYS A 89 -19.00 15.96 -3.66
CA LYS A 89 -19.43 14.68 -3.06
C LYS A 89 -18.39 14.17 -2.07
N ASN A 90 -18.83 13.89 -0.84
CA ASN A 90 -17.97 13.30 0.17
C ASN A 90 -17.74 11.82 -0.14
N THR A 91 -16.52 11.43 -0.53
CA THR A 91 -16.18 10.03 -0.85
C THR A 91 -16.51 9.05 0.28
N ALA A 92 -16.42 9.49 1.54
CA ALA A 92 -16.79 8.63 2.66
C ALA A 92 -18.29 8.32 2.71
N GLU A 93 -19.14 9.25 2.28
CA GLU A 93 -20.59 9.02 2.16
C GLU A 93 -20.89 8.11 0.98
N LEU A 94 -20.28 8.36 -0.19
CA LEU A 94 -20.50 7.51 -1.37
C LEU A 94 -20.06 6.04 -1.15
N ILE A 95 -18.98 5.83 -0.39
CA ILE A 95 -18.55 4.49 0.03
C ILE A 95 -19.58 3.86 0.98
N LYS A 96 -20.10 4.63 1.95
CA LYS A 96 -21.16 4.16 2.87
C LYS A 96 -22.46 3.83 2.13
N GLU A 97 -22.77 4.58 1.08
CA GLU A 97 -23.98 4.42 0.27
C GLU A 97 -23.92 3.26 -0.74
N GLY A 98 -22.80 2.54 -0.82
CA GLY A 98 -22.73 1.42 -1.76
C GLY A 98 -22.38 1.82 -3.21
N ARG A 99 -21.96 3.07 -3.46
CA ARG A 99 -21.90 3.65 -4.81
C ARG A 99 -20.51 3.65 -5.44
N VAL A 100 -19.47 3.32 -4.68
CA VAL A 100 -18.09 3.32 -5.17
C VAL A 100 -17.67 1.92 -5.59
N PHE A 101 -17.18 1.81 -6.83
CA PHE A 101 -16.83 0.54 -7.44
C PHE A 101 -15.40 0.56 -7.98
N LEU A 102 -14.72 -0.56 -7.80
CA LEU A 102 -13.56 -0.96 -8.57
C LEU A 102 -14.06 -1.74 -9.79
N ARG A 103 -13.91 -1.17 -10.98
CA ARG A 103 -14.19 -1.85 -12.24
C ARG A 103 -12.91 -2.42 -12.80
N LEU A 104 -12.86 -3.74 -12.95
CA LEU A 104 -11.78 -4.46 -13.60
C LEU A 104 -12.14 -4.71 -15.06
N TYR A 105 -11.18 -4.48 -15.95
CA TYR A 105 -11.26 -4.84 -17.36
C TYR A 105 -10.21 -5.91 -17.61
N ARG A 106 -10.65 -7.07 -18.10
CA ARG A 106 -9.78 -8.19 -18.43
C ARG A 106 -9.88 -8.47 -19.91
N SER A 107 -8.72 -8.55 -20.55
CA SER A 107 -8.60 -8.99 -21.93
C SER A 107 -8.26 -10.49 -21.91
N ALA A 108 -9.31 -11.31 -21.99
CA ALA A 108 -9.22 -12.72 -22.34
C ALA A 108 -9.59 -12.86 -23.83
N ASP A 109 -10.36 -13.88 -24.22
CA ASP A 109 -10.93 -14.03 -25.56
C ASP A 109 -11.96 -12.93 -25.90
N LEU A 110 -12.66 -12.43 -24.87
CA LEU A 110 -13.56 -11.28 -24.91
C LEU A 110 -13.22 -10.33 -23.75
N LEU A 111 -13.59 -9.05 -23.90
CA LEU A 111 -13.41 -8.07 -22.84
C LEU A 111 -14.39 -8.37 -21.69
N GLU A 112 -13.88 -8.90 -20.59
CA GLU A 112 -14.66 -9.12 -19.37
C GLU A 112 -14.60 -7.86 -18.49
N ILE A 113 -15.77 -7.40 -18.04
CA ILE A 113 -15.90 -6.25 -17.13
C ILE A 113 -16.51 -6.73 -15.82
N LYS A 114 -15.79 -6.50 -14.71
CA LYS A 114 -16.26 -6.87 -13.37
C LYS A 114 -16.30 -5.65 -12.45
N ASP A 115 -17.48 -5.35 -11.93
CA ASP A 115 -17.70 -4.30 -10.94
C ASP A 115 -17.63 -4.89 -9.54
N ILE A 116 -16.77 -4.31 -8.68
CA ILE A 116 -16.56 -4.78 -7.31
C ILE A 116 -16.79 -3.62 -6.37
N HIS A 117 -17.69 -3.81 -5.41
CA HIS A 117 -18.01 -2.78 -4.44
C HIS A 117 -16.84 -2.52 -3.48
N ILE A 118 -16.55 -1.24 -3.20
CA ILE A 118 -15.48 -0.86 -2.29
C ILE A 118 -16.07 -0.32 -0.99
N ASN A 119 -15.69 -0.93 0.13
CA ASN A 119 -16.16 -0.55 1.47
C ASN A 119 -15.21 0.40 2.22
N SER A 120 -14.02 0.67 1.67
CA SER A 120 -12.98 1.47 2.33
C SER A 120 -12.22 2.35 1.34
N PRO A 121 -11.89 3.60 1.71
CA PRO A 121 -11.12 4.51 0.84
C PRO A 121 -9.69 4.03 0.57
N LYS A 122 -9.15 3.12 1.39
CA LYS A 122 -7.86 2.46 1.17
C LYS A 122 -8.05 0.95 1.28
N GLY A 123 -7.45 0.21 0.36
CA GLY A 123 -7.48 -1.25 0.42
C GLY A 123 -6.72 -1.91 -0.72
N SER A 124 -6.80 -3.23 -0.72
CA SER A 124 -6.27 -4.08 -1.76
C SER A 124 -7.27 -5.18 -2.10
N LEU A 125 -7.18 -5.69 -3.33
CA LEU A 125 -7.96 -6.81 -3.80
C LEU A 125 -7.08 -7.65 -4.72
N SER A 126 -6.89 -8.91 -4.37
CA SER A 126 -6.23 -9.88 -5.24
C SER A 126 -7.25 -10.56 -6.14
N VAL A 127 -6.90 -10.67 -7.41
CA VAL A 127 -7.69 -11.37 -8.42
C VAL A 127 -6.81 -12.31 -9.21
N GLU A 128 -7.37 -13.47 -9.54
CA GLU A 128 -6.75 -14.37 -10.49
C GLU A 128 -6.83 -13.78 -11.90
N LEU A 129 -5.74 -13.92 -12.64
CA LEU A 129 -5.57 -13.47 -14.01
C LEU A 129 -4.80 -14.56 -14.76
N GLY A 130 -5.28 -14.99 -15.92
CA GLY A 130 -4.59 -15.96 -16.76
C GLY A 130 -3.21 -15.46 -17.19
N GLU A 131 -2.29 -16.38 -17.48
CA GLU A 131 -0.90 -16.03 -17.82
C GLU A 131 -0.78 -15.14 -19.07
N MET A 132 -1.69 -15.30 -20.02
CA MET A 132 -1.75 -14.50 -21.26
C MET A 132 -2.73 -13.34 -21.19
N GLU A 133 -3.50 -13.21 -20.10
CA GLU A 133 -4.51 -12.17 -19.98
C GLU A 133 -3.87 -10.84 -19.58
N SER A 134 -4.43 -9.75 -20.09
CA SER A 134 -4.10 -8.40 -19.62
C SER A 134 -5.23 -7.83 -18.77
N CYS A 135 -4.87 -7.02 -17.78
CA CYS A 135 -5.82 -6.43 -16.84
C CYS A 135 -5.50 -4.97 -16.58
N CYS A 136 -6.56 -4.14 -16.57
CA CYS A 136 -6.51 -2.80 -16.03
C CYS A 136 -7.74 -2.56 -15.13
N ALA A 137 -7.66 -1.54 -14.29
CA ALA A 137 -8.69 -1.23 -13.33
C ALA A 137 -9.02 0.26 -13.36
N SER A 138 -10.28 0.57 -13.13
CA SER A 138 -10.74 1.94 -12.90
C SER A 138 -11.55 1.99 -11.62
N LEU A 139 -11.37 3.06 -10.85
CA LEU A 139 -12.13 3.30 -9.64
C LEU A 139 -13.04 4.49 -9.88
N GLY A 140 -14.32 4.35 -9.53
CA GLY A 140 -15.32 5.34 -9.87
C GLY A 140 -16.63 5.12 -9.14
N VAL A 141 -17.65 5.88 -9.54
CA VAL A 141 -18.99 5.81 -8.96
C VAL A 141 -19.99 5.29 -9.96
N LYS A 142 -20.92 4.47 -9.46
CA LYS A 142 -22.06 3.98 -10.21
C LYS A 142 -23.33 4.64 -9.70
N GLU A 143 -23.97 5.42 -10.56
CA GLU A 143 -25.24 6.12 -10.30
C GLU A 143 -26.17 5.85 -11.49
N ASP A 144 -27.43 5.50 -11.21
CA ASP A 144 -28.46 5.24 -12.23
C ASP A 144 -28.01 4.24 -13.31
N GLY A 145 -27.27 3.20 -12.91
CA GLY A 145 -26.73 2.19 -13.81
C GLY A 145 -25.49 2.63 -14.61
N ARG A 146 -25.12 3.90 -14.58
CA ARG A 146 -23.96 4.45 -15.29
C ARG A 146 -22.74 4.50 -14.38
N PHE A 147 -21.63 3.96 -14.86
CA PHE A 147 -20.34 4.05 -14.18
C PHE A 147 -19.54 5.25 -14.70
N THR A 148 -19.09 6.09 -13.77
CA THR A 148 -18.23 7.24 -14.04
C THR A 148 -16.86 7.00 -13.44
N PRO A 149 -15.83 6.70 -14.26
CA PRO A 149 -14.49 6.48 -13.76
C PRO A 149 -13.86 7.77 -13.25
N TRP A 150 -13.09 7.66 -12.18
CA TRP A 150 -12.37 8.77 -11.57
C TRP A 150 -10.86 8.58 -11.60
N LEU A 151 -10.42 7.34 -11.34
CA LEU A 151 -9.02 6.96 -11.35
C LEU A 151 -8.83 5.75 -12.25
N PHE A 152 -7.68 5.68 -12.89
CA PHE A 152 -7.28 4.56 -13.74
C PHE A 152 -5.95 4.01 -13.26
N SER A 153 -5.80 2.70 -13.32
CA SER A 153 -4.56 2.02 -12.98
C SER A 153 -3.63 1.95 -14.18
N ASN A 154 -2.40 1.51 -13.91
CA ASN A 154 -1.57 0.88 -14.93
C ASN A 154 -2.23 -0.38 -15.50
N THR A 155 -1.81 -0.77 -16.69
CA THR A 155 -2.18 -2.05 -17.31
C THR A 155 -1.11 -3.08 -16.99
N ILE A 156 -1.52 -4.28 -16.59
CA ILE A 156 -0.66 -5.46 -16.46
C ILE A 156 -0.90 -6.31 -17.69
N ALA A 157 0.13 -6.51 -18.51
CA ALA A 157 0.07 -7.41 -19.65
C ALA A 157 0.33 -8.87 -19.24
N GLY A 158 -0.26 -9.82 -19.95
CA GLY A 158 0.08 -11.24 -19.85
C GLY A 158 1.59 -11.42 -20.05
N SER A 159 2.24 -12.18 -19.15
CA SER A 159 3.64 -12.52 -19.33
C SER A 159 3.67 -13.83 -20.10
N LYS A 160 3.89 -13.76 -21.41
CA LYS A 160 4.28 -14.95 -22.15
C LYS A 160 5.61 -15.41 -21.55
N SER A 161 5.66 -16.58 -20.93
CA SER A 161 6.93 -17.21 -20.58
C SER A 161 7.68 -17.43 -21.89
N MET A 162 8.55 -16.50 -22.26
CA MET A 162 9.57 -16.75 -23.27
C MET A 162 10.53 -17.73 -22.62
N GLU A 163 10.30 -19.01 -22.89
CA GLU A 163 11.26 -20.08 -22.74
C GLU A 163 12.58 -19.61 -23.37
N TYR A 164 13.54 -19.21 -22.54
CA TYR A 164 14.88 -18.83 -22.94
C TYR A 164 15.55 -20.13 -23.44
N ARG A 165 15.31 -20.50 -24.70
CA ARG A 165 16.11 -21.52 -25.35
C ARG A 165 17.51 -20.95 -25.51
N GLU A 166 18.41 -21.45 -24.67
CA GLU A 166 19.85 -21.39 -24.86
C GLU A 166 20.17 -21.74 -26.33
N TYR A 167 20.48 -20.73 -27.13
CA TYR A 167 21.35 -20.97 -28.27
C TYR A 167 22.78 -20.98 -27.75
N ARG A 168 23.23 -22.20 -27.40
CA ARG A 168 24.65 -22.55 -27.48
C ARG A 168 25.17 -22.10 -28.84
N GLN A 169 25.98 -21.06 -28.86
CA GLN A 169 26.89 -20.84 -29.97
C GLN A 169 28.03 -21.86 -29.79
N ILE A 170 28.06 -22.82 -30.71
CA ILE A 170 29.23 -23.62 -31.08
C ILE A 170 30.13 -22.74 -31.95
#